data_AF-A0A452ET93-F1
#
_entry.id   AF-A0A452ET93-F1
#
_cell.length_a   1.000
_cell.length_b   1.000
_cell.length_c   1.000
_cell.angle_alpha   90.00
_cell.angle_beta   90.00
_cell.angle_gamma   90.00
#
_symmetry.space_group_name_H-M   'P 1'
#
loop_
_entity.id
_entity.type
_entity.pdbx_description
1 polymer ?
#
loop_
_entity_poly.entity_id
_entity_poly.type
_entity_poly.pdbx_seq_one_letter_code
_entity_poly.pdbx_strand_id
1 'polypeptide(L)'
;MLADNQPCSESTKAGELLRAAGHQRSEVTSHICSTSGGRTGAAFKELLAVEAENRRLEAEILALQMQRGAGQMPWGRGEPRLGANPSPHLRREDPPSLPPPVAPPLPPSTGVLFLGGTEKASQLPGAMTRNLARDPHYLLPATDILGPAPYNPGPGFVIFYDFLRGLEASWVWVQLMTGLARDGQESGGTTALPPALCLPPPPAPGPTGNCAILASKQLVPRLLPSPSVAVVCELRAWQGLAWAKAPQPKAWASLVLFDQNQRLLSGRWRLPLRALPLDPSLSPGQLNGIPQVNQAELFVRLVNARDADVQTLAEINPANAQEYQYPPLVPNSSSPEASPLAPKPAFVDPPPPEDA
;
A
#
# COMPACT_ATOMS: atom_id res chain seq x y z
N MET A 1 3.95 -77.32 -14.55
CA MET A 1 4.02 -77.94 -13.21
C MET A 1 5.23 -77.35 -12.50
N LEU A 2 4.98 -76.41 -11.57
CA LEU A 2 5.39 -76.40 -10.14
C LEU A 2 6.87 -76.05 -9.94
N ALA A 3 7.28 -74.81 -9.66
CA ALA A 3 7.07 -73.92 -8.49
C ALA A 3 8.04 -74.18 -7.31
N ASP A 4 8.97 -73.22 -7.17
CA ASP A 4 9.59 -72.57 -5.99
C ASP A 4 9.97 -73.33 -4.70
N ASN A 5 11.23 -73.12 -4.28
CA ASN A 5 11.59 -72.78 -2.89
C ASN A 5 13.00 -72.14 -2.79
N GLN A 6 13.04 -70.91 -2.30
CA GLN A 6 14.17 -70.09 -1.78
C GLN A 6 14.11 -70.20 -0.22
N PRO A 7 15.16 -69.94 0.63
CA PRO A 7 15.87 -68.65 0.66
C PRO A 7 17.34 -68.56 1.17
N CYS A 8 17.83 -67.31 1.07
CA CYS A 8 18.86 -66.64 1.88
C CYS A 8 20.35 -66.72 1.47
N SER A 9 20.77 -65.72 0.69
CA SER A 9 22.03 -64.99 0.93
C SER A 9 22.04 -63.65 0.17
N GLU A 10 22.51 -62.59 0.85
CA GLU A 10 23.15 -61.36 0.34
C GLU A 10 22.72 -60.11 1.12
N SER A 11 23.23 -60.02 2.36
CA SER A 11 23.26 -58.80 3.17
C SER A 11 24.71 -58.36 3.38
N THR A 12 25.43 -57.99 2.32
CA THR A 12 26.73 -57.32 2.46
C THR A 12 27.05 -56.43 1.26
N LYS A 13 26.18 -55.48 0.92
CA LYS A 13 26.53 -54.42 -0.05
C LYS A 13 25.90 -53.04 0.20
N ALA A 14 25.04 -52.91 1.22
CA ALA A 14 24.49 -51.62 1.64
C ALA A 14 25.35 -50.90 2.70
N GLY A 15 26.30 -51.58 3.35
CA GLY A 15 27.14 -51.01 4.42
C GLY A 15 28.37 -50.24 3.97
N GLU A 16 28.86 -50.46 2.74
CA GLU A 16 30.11 -49.86 2.26
C GLU A 16 29.90 -48.57 1.45
N LEU A 17 28.72 -48.37 0.85
CA LEU A 17 28.39 -47.12 0.16
C LEU A 17 28.07 -45.96 1.13
N LEU A 18 27.70 -46.26 2.38
CA LEU A 18 27.50 -45.24 3.41
C LEU A 18 28.82 -44.74 4.03
N ARG A 19 29.93 -45.48 3.88
CA ARG A 19 31.23 -45.09 4.44
C ARG A 19 32.04 -44.20 3.48
N ALA A 20 31.85 -44.37 2.17
CA ALA A 20 32.47 -43.50 1.14
C ALA A 20 31.79 -42.12 1.03
N ALA A 21 30.47 -42.04 1.22
CA ALA A 21 29.74 -40.76 1.25
C ALA A 21 30.02 -39.93 2.52
N GLY A 22 30.48 -40.57 3.59
CA GLY A 22 30.87 -39.92 4.84
C GLY A 22 32.24 -39.24 4.81
N HIS A 23 33.15 -39.66 3.94
CA HIS A 23 34.51 -39.08 3.86
C HIS A 23 34.60 -37.89 2.89
N GLN A 24 33.81 -37.84 1.81
CA GLN A 24 33.81 -36.68 0.90
C GLN A 24 33.06 -35.46 1.44
N ARG A 25 32.20 -35.61 2.46
CA ARG A 25 31.61 -34.47 3.18
C ARG A 25 32.53 -33.87 4.26
N SER A 26 33.63 -34.55 4.60
CA SER A 26 34.56 -34.06 5.63
C SER A 26 35.68 -33.17 5.08
N GLU A 27 35.95 -33.16 3.77
CA GLU A 27 37.02 -32.35 3.16
C GLU A 27 36.55 -31.01 2.57
N VAL A 28 35.25 -30.85 2.29
CA VAL A 28 34.72 -29.57 1.79
C VAL A 28 34.46 -28.56 2.93
N THR A 29 34.52 -29.01 4.19
CA THR A 29 34.28 -28.15 5.36
C THR A 29 35.58 -27.74 6.10
N SER A 30 36.76 -28.17 5.62
CA SER A 30 38.06 -27.77 6.20
C SER A 30 38.73 -26.61 5.47
N HIS A 31 38.24 -26.21 4.30
CA HIS A 31 38.84 -25.17 3.46
C HIS A 31 38.19 -23.78 3.59
N ILE A 32 37.62 -23.44 4.75
CA ILE A 32 37.43 -22.03 5.16
C ILE A 32 37.73 -21.93 6.67
N CYS A 33 38.89 -22.44 7.08
CA CYS A 33 39.42 -22.16 8.41
C CYS A 33 40.86 -21.68 8.26
N SER A 34 41.00 -20.53 7.64
CA SER A 34 42.20 -19.71 7.74
C SER A 34 41.76 -18.27 7.57
N THR A 35 42.18 -17.42 8.51
CA THR A 35 41.99 -15.96 8.57
C THR A 35 40.59 -15.43 8.92
N SER A 36 40.52 -14.75 10.09
CA SER A 36 39.45 -13.88 10.64
C SER A 36 38.67 -14.46 11.82
N GLY A 37 39.35 -14.63 12.95
CA GLY A 37 38.77 -15.01 14.24
C GLY A 37 37.84 -13.96 14.84
N GLY A 38 36.78 -14.42 15.49
CA GLY A 38 35.96 -13.66 16.45
C GLY A 38 34.51 -13.43 16.04
N ARG A 39 34.28 -12.81 14.88
CA ARG A 39 32.95 -12.25 14.54
C ARG A 39 32.01 -13.25 13.83
N THR A 40 32.56 -14.12 12.99
CA THR A 40 31.80 -15.14 12.23
C THR A 40 31.30 -16.28 13.12
N GLY A 41 32.05 -16.61 14.18
CA GLY A 41 31.66 -17.65 15.14
C GLY A 41 30.48 -17.26 16.03
N ALA A 42 30.30 -15.96 16.31
CA ALA A 42 29.14 -15.47 17.05
C ALA A 42 27.87 -15.52 16.18
N ALA A 43 27.95 -15.02 14.93
CA ALA A 43 26.83 -15.09 13.98
C ALA A 43 26.42 -16.54 13.65
N PHE A 44 27.38 -17.46 13.57
CA PHE A 44 27.09 -18.89 13.36
C PHE A 44 26.39 -19.53 14.58
N LYS A 45 26.79 -19.16 15.80
CA LYS A 45 26.10 -19.60 17.03
C LYS A 45 24.69 -19.04 17.14
N GLU A 46 24.49 -17.78 16.77
CA GLU A 46 23.15 -17.15 16.74
C GLU A 46 22.25 -17.83 15.70
N LEU A 47 22.77 -18.13 14.50
CA LEU A 47 22.03 -18.85 13.48
C LEU A 47 21.59 -20.25 13.94
N LEU A 48 22.48 -20.99 14.61
CA LEU A 48 22.16 -22.30 15.18
C LEU A 48 21.11 -22.23 16.30
N ALA A 49 21.17 -21.19 17.15
CA ALA A 49 20.18 -20.98 18.19
C ALA A 49 18.79 -20.65 17.60
N VAL A 50 18.75 -19.81 16.56
CA VAL A 50 17.51 -19.49 15.84
C VAL A 50 16.95 -20.72 15.12
N GLU A 51 17.80 -21.56 14.52
CA GLU A 51 17.35 -22.81 13.88
C GLU A 51 16.78 -23.81 14.89
N ALA A 52 17.40 -23.93 16.07
CA ALA A 52 16.90 -24.80 17.14
C ALA A 52 15.53 -24.33 17.67
N GLU A 53 15.36 -23.02 17.85
CA GLU A 53 14.07 -22.45 18.28
C GLU A 53 13.00 -22.59 17.20
N ASN A 54 13.36 -22.45 15.92
CA ASN A 54 12.43 -22.66 14.82
C ASN A 54 11.92 -24.11 14.80
N ARG A 55 12.81 -25.10 14.93
CA ARG A 55 12.40 -26.52 15.04
C ARG A 55 11.51 -26.80 16.25
N ARG A 56 11.76 -26.11 17.37
CA ARG A 56 10.92 -26.21 18.58
C ARG A 56 9.50 -25.69 18.31
N LEU A 57 9.41 -24.51 17.69
CA LEU A 57 8.13 -23.88 17.34
C LEU A 57 7.37 -24.70 16.28
N GLU A 58 8.07 -25.25 15.28
CA GLU A 58 7.46 -26.17 14.30
C GLU A 58 6.88 -27.41 14.96
N ALA A 59 7.59 -27.99 15.94
CA ALA A 59 7.08 -29.12 16.72
C ALA A 59 5.87 -28.75 17.61
N GLU A 60 5.88 -27.55 18.18
CA GLU A 60 4.76 -27.03 18.98
C GLU A 60 3.52 -26.76 18.11
N ILE A 61 3.70 -26.17 16.92
CA ILE A 61 2.62 -25.97 15.94
C ILE A 61 2.04 -27.32 15.51
N LEU A 62 2.90 -28.30 15.21
CA LEU A 62 2.45 -29.64 14.85
C LEU A 62 1.68 -30.29 16.00
N ALA A 63 2.17 -30.17 17.24
CA ALA A 63 1.49 -30.70 18.43
C ALA A 63 0.12 -30.04 18.65
N LEU A 64 0.04 -28.72 18.49
CA LEU A 64 -1.22 -27.97 18.59
C LEU A 64 -2.19 -28.32 17.46
N GLN A 65 -1.69 -28.57 16.24
CA GLN A 65 -2.51 -29.04 15.13
C GLN A 65 -3.03 -30.47 15.36
N MET A 66 -2.22 -31.36 15.93
CA MET A 66 -2.65 -32.72 16.30
C MET A 66 -3.65 -32.70 17.46
N GLN A 67 -3.46 -31.81 18.45
CA GLN A 67 -4.39 -31.63 19.56
C GLN A 67 -5.73 -31.03 19.10
N ARG A 68 -5.70 -30.15 18.08
CA ARG A 68 -6.89 -29.61 17.41
C ARG A 68 -7.57 -30.63 16.48
N GLY A 69 -6.81 -31.56 15.90
CA GLY A 69 -7.31 -32.66 15.07
C GLY A 69 -7.95 -33.80 15.87
N ALA A 70 -7.55 -34.01 17.12
CA ALA A 70 -8.15 -34.99 18.03
C ALA A 70 -9.46 -34.51 18.68
N GLY A 71 -9.84 -33.25 18.48
CA GLY A 71 -11.01 -32.60 19.08
C GLY A 71 -12.02 -32.06 18.08
N GLN A 72 -12.10 -32.59 16.85
CA GLN A 72 -13.23 -32.29 15.96
C GLN A 72 -14.42 -33.22 16.28
N MET A 73 -15.32 -32.75 17.14
CA MET A 73 -16.75 -33.03 16.98
C MET A 73 -17.36 -31.94 16.09
N PRO A 74 -18.26 -32.29 15.15
CA PRO A 74 -18.91 -31.31 14.29
C PRO A 74 -19.72 -30.36 15.16
N TRP A 75 -19.60 -29.06 14.92
CA TRP A 75 -20.43 -28.05 15.57
C TRP A 75 -21.90 -28.29 15.23
N GLY A 76 -22.56 -29.07 16.09
CA GLY A 76 -23.99 -29.31 16.12
C GLY A 76 -24.47 -29.11 17.55
N ARG A 77 -25.03 -27.93 17.81
CA ARG A 77 -26.08 -27.62 18.80
C ARG A 77 -26.27 -28.62 19.96
N GLY A 78 -25.91 -28.22 21.17
CA GLY A 78 -26.46 -28.73 22.43
C GLY A 78 -25.41 -29.02 23.51
N GLU A 79 -25.31 -28.17 24.53
CA GLU A 79 -24.72 -28.56 25.82
C GLU A 79 -25.66 -29.52 26.57
N PRO A 80 -25.11 -30.38 27.44
CA PRO A 80 -25.44 -30.20 28.85
C PRO A 80 -24.26 -30.32 29.83
N ARG A 81 -24.47 -29.65 30.97
CA ARG A 81 -23.52 -29.27 32.04
C ARG A 81 -23.36 -30.32 33.14
N LEU A 82 -22.28 -30.19 33.94
CA LEU A 82 -22.17 -30.48 35.40
C LEU A 82 -20.82 -29.85 35.88
N GLY A 83 -20.69 -29.12 36.99
CA GLY A 83 -21.65 -28.78 38.05
C GLY A 83 -21.16 -27.69 39.03
N ALA A 84 -22.13 -27.30 39.89
CA ALA A 84 -22.10 -26.75 41.24
C ALA A 84 -21.30 -25.47 41.61
N ASN A 85 -22.03 -24.37 41.87
CA ASN A 85 -22.15 -23.81 43.23
C ASN A 85 -23.41 -22.90 43.35
N PRO A 86 -24.03 -22.77 44.55
CA PRO A 86 -25.41 -22.30 44.71
C PRO A 86 -25.52 -20.83 45.17
N SER A 87 -26.61 -20.13 44.80
CA SER A 87 -27.21 -19.00 45.52
C SER A 87 -28.56 -18.59 44.88
N PRO A 88 -29.50 -18.00 45.65
CA PRO A 88 -30.93 -18.31 45.52
C PRO A 88 -31.77 -17.24 44.76
N HIS A 89 -32.82 -17.76 44.10
CA HIS A 89 -34.13 -17.16 43.85
C HIS A 89 -34.25 -15.70 43.37
N LEU A 90 -34.67 -15.53 42.11
CA LEU A 90 -35.83 -14.69 41.77
C LEU A 90 -36.55 -15.30 40.54
N ARG A 91 -37.81 -15.71 40.76
CA ARG A 91 -38.78 -16.10 39.73
C ARG A 91 -39.09 -14.91 38.82
N ARG A 92 -39.09 -15.12 37.50
CA ARG A 92 -39.96 -14.41 36.56
C ARG A 92 -40.25 -15.32 35.37
N GLU A 93 -41.54 -15.48 35.09
CA GLU A 93 -42.13 -16.39 34.10
C GLU A 93 -41.70 -16.09 32.65
N ASP A 94 -41.45 -17.15 31.87
CA ASP A 94 -41.23 -17.13 30.43
C ASP A 94 -42.55 -16.90 29.65
N PRO A 95 -42.58 -16.07 28.60
CA PRO A 95 -43.61 -16.10 27.56
C PRO A 95 -43.25 -17.09 26.44
N PRO A 96 -44.24 -17.67 25.72
CA PRO A 96 -44.01 -18.76 24.78
C PRO A 96 -43.30 -18.32 23.49
N SER A 97 -42.37 -19.18 23.06
CA SER A 97 -41.52 -19.09 21.88
C SER A 97 -42.32 -19.01 20.57
N LEU A 98 -42.17 -17.91 19.84
CA LEU A 98 -42.58 -17.81 18.43
C LEU A 98 -41.56 -18.53 17.52
N PRO A 99 -41.99 -19.23 16.45
CA PRO A 99 -41.08 -19.84 15.49
C PRO A 99 -40.36 -18.77 14.64
N PRO A 100 -39.15 -19.07 14.12
CA PRO A 100 -38.36 -18.11 13.34
C PRO A 100 -39.02 -17.75 12.00
N PRO A 101 -38.78 -16.53 11.47
CA PRO A 101 -39.40 -16.04 10.25
C PRO A 101 -38.93 -16.84 9.02
N VAL A 102 -39.89 -17.29 8.22
CA VAL A 102 -39.69 -17.90 6.91
C VAL A 102 -39.22 -16.83 5.92
N ALA A 103 -38.15 -17.12 5.18
CA ALA A 103 -37.63 -16.24 4.13
C ALA A 103 -38.66 -16.08 2.98
N PRO A 104 -38.81 -14.88 2.38
CA PRO A 104 -39.74 -14.66 1.28
C PRO A 104 -39.24 -15.30 -0.03
N PRO A 105 -40.15 -15.80 -0.89
CA PRO A 105 -39.79 -16.38 -2.18
C PRO A 105 -39.33 -15.32 -3.18
N LEU A 106 -38.35 -15.67 -4.02
CA LEU A 106 -37.87 -14.87 -5.15
C LEU A 106 -38.95 -14.74 -6.24
N PRO A 107 -39.07 -13.58 -6.91
CA PRO A 107 -40.08 -13.36 -7.95
C PRO A 107 -39.75 -14.13 -9.26
N PRO A 108 -40.77 -14.60 -10.01
CA PRO A 108 -40.57 -15.31 -11.26
C PRO A 108 -40.22 -14.37 -12.42
N SER A 109 -39.23 -14.76 -13.23
CA SER A 109 -38.93 -14.18 -14.55
C SER A 109 -40.16 -14.25 -15.44
N THR A 110 -40.75 -13.09 -15.73
CA THR A 110 -41.82 -12.96 -16.72
C THR A 110 -41.21 -12.48 -18.02
N GLY A 111 -41.01 -13.41 -18.96
CA GLY A 111 -40.83 -13.08 -20.36
C GLY A 111 -42.14 -12.56 -20.92
N VAL A 112 -42.12 -11.35 -21.49
CA VAL A 112 -43.20 -10.83 -22.31
C VAL A 112 -42.63 -10.54 -23.69
N LEU A 113 -42.93 -11.46 -24.60
CA LEU A 113 -43.03 -11.24 -26.02
C LEU A 113 -44.09 -10.16 -26.28
N PHE A 114 -43.83 -9.26 -27.23
CA PHE A 114 -44.74 -8.75 -28.27
C PHE A 114 -44.34 -7.34 -28.67
N LEU A 115 -43.87 -7.19 -29.91
CA LEU A 115 -44.42 -6.25 -30.91
C LEU A 115 -43.76 -6.54 -32.25
N GLY A 116 -44.49 -7.28 -33.09
CA GLY A 116 -44.31 -7.30 -34.53
C GLY A 116 -45.13 -6.18 -35.18
N GLY A 117 -44.64 -5.70 -36.31
CA GLY A 117 -45.23 -4.63 -37.15
C GLY A 117 -44.10 -3.80 -37.72
N THR A 118 -43.54 -4.22 -38.87
CA THR A 118 -43.62 -3.51 -40.17
C THR A 118 -43.00 -2.11 -40.08
N GLU A 119 -41.99 -1.68 -40.86
CA GLU A 119 -41.73 -1.88 -42.29
C GLU A 119 -40.47 -1.08 -42.69
N LYS A 120 -39.87 -1.47 -43.83
CA LYS A 120 -38.82 -0.79 -44.63
C LYS A 120 -37.38 -0.70 -44.07
N ALA A 121 -36.58 -1.71 -44.45
CA ALA A 121 -35.15 -1.52 -44.74
C ALA A 121 -34.91 -1.84 -46.23
N SER A 122 -34.72 -0.80 -47.03
CA SER A 122 -34.28 -0.92 -48.41
C SER A 122 -32.79 -1.27 -48.45
N GLN A 123 -32.50 -2.41 -49.06
CA GLN A 123 -31.39 -2.70 -49.99
C GLN A 123 -30.00 -2.04 -49.72
N LEU A 124 -29.06 -2.92 -49.38
CA LEU A 124 -27.59 -2.82 -49.59
C LEU A 124 -27.22 -2.35 -51.01
N PRO A 125 -26.06 -1.69 -51.22
CA PRO A 125 -24.80 -2.43 -51.45
C PRO A 125 -23.58 -1.77 -50.78
N GLY A 126 -22.61 -2.50 -50.24
CA GLY A 126 -21.59 -3.19 -51.04
C GLY A 126 -20.29 -2.36 -51.10
N ALA A 127 -19.37 -2.68 -50.19
CA ALA A 127 -17.92 -2.44 -50.19
C ALA A 127 -17.31 -1.29 -51.02
N MET A 128 -16.75 -0.29 -50.34
CA MET A 128 -15.42 0.24 -50.70
C MET A 128 -14.61 0.59 -49.44
N THR A 129 -13.55 -0.19 -49.27
CA THR A 129 -12.38 0.08 -48.45
C THR A 129 -11.80 1.45 -48.78
N ARG A 130 -11.89 2.41 -47.84
CA ARG A 130 -10.99 3.57 -47.82
C ARG A 130 -10.56 3.85 -46.39
N ASN A 131 -9.26 3.67 -46.17
CA ASN A 131 -8.53 4.07 -44.99
C ASN A 131 -8.69 5.59 -44.77
N LEU A 132 -9.41 5.97 -43.71
CA LEU A 132 -9.38 7.28 -43.07
C LEU A 132 -9.01 6.99 -41.61
N ALA A 133 -7.72 6.85 -41.28
CA ALA A 133 -6.86 7.97 -40.92
C ALA A 133 -7.55 8.93 -39.91
N ARG A 134 -7.37 8.59 -38.63
CA ARG A 134 -7.12 9.52 -37.53
C ARG A 134 -8.23 10.54 -37.23
N ASP A 135 -9.21 10.10 -36.46
CA ASP A 135 -9.94 10.98 -35.54
C ASP A 135 -9.53 10.62 -34.09
N PRO A 136 -8.79 11.49 -33.37
CA PRO A 136 -8.42 11.27 -31.97
C PRO A 136 -9.51 11.66 -30.96
N HIS A 137 -10.71 12.09 -31.37
CA HIS A 137 -11.66 12.72 -30.44
C HIS A 137 -12.84 11.86 -29.96
N TYR A 138 -12.79 10.54 -30.16
CA TYR A 138 -13.76 9.60 -29.57
C TYR A 138 -13.13 8.46 -28.78
N LEU A 139 -11.95 8.70 -28.19
CA LEU A 139 -11.52 7.91 -27.04
C LEU A 139 -12.31 8.40 -25.83
N LEU A 140 -13.04 7.49 -25.19
CA LEU A 140 -13.58 7.64 -23.84
C LEU A 140 -12.58 8.43 -22.97
N PRO A 141 -13.01 9.39 -22.12
CA PRO A 141 -12.08 10.04 -21.20
C PRO A 141 -11.35 8.94 -20.44
N ALA A 142 -10.01 8.90 -20.54
CA ALA A 142 -9.22 7.92 -19.82
C ALA A 142 -9.68 7.96 -18.36
N THR A 143 -10.18 6.83 -17.86
CA THR A 143 -10.71 6.62 -16.49
C THR A 143 -9.65 6.83 -15.39
N ASP A 144 -8.52 7.42 -15.76
CA ASP A 144 -7.26 7.52 -15.02
C ASP A 144 -6.74 8.96 -14.92
N ILE A 145 -7.50 9.96 -15.39
CA ILE A 145 -7.17 11.38 -15.18
C ILE A 145 -7.61 11.78 -13.77
N LEU A 146 -6.82 11.39 -12.77
CA LEU A 146 -6.95 11.92 -11.41
C LEU A 146 -6.44 13.37 -11.42
N GLY A 147 -7.36 14.33 -11.28
CA GLY A 147 -7.04 15.74 -11.10
C GLY A 147 -7.93 16.38 -10.04
N PRO A 148 -7.69 17.66 -9.67
CA PRO A 148 -8.52 18.34 -8.68
C PRO A 148 -10.00 18.25 -9.02
N ALA A 149 -10.78 17.65 -8.12
CA ALA A 149 -12.16 17.25 -8.39
C ALA A 149 -13.12 17.83 -7.34
N PRO A 150 -14.40 18.09 -7.72
CA PRO A 150 -15.43 18.45 -6.75
C PRO A 150 -15.48 17.44 -5.61
N TYR A 151 -15.44 17.95 -4.38
CA TYR A 151 -15.39 17.13 -3.18
C TYR A 151 -16.80 16.93 -2.58
N ASN A 152 -17.12 15.69 -2.19
CA ASN A 152 -18.32 15.38 -1.43
C ASN A 152 -17.91 14.86 -0.05
N PRO A 153 -18.19 15.59 1.04
CA PRO A 153 -17.86 15.15 2.40
C PRO A 153 -18.53 13.85 2.80
N GLY A 154 -19.74 13.56 2.30
CA GLY A 154 -20.52 12.38 2.68
C GLY A 154 -19.73 11.06 2.56
N PRO A 155 -19.34 10.67 1.33
CA PRO A 155 -18.48 9.51 1.11
C PRO A 155 -16.99 9.83 1.35
N GLY A 156 -16.59 11.09 1.25
CA GLY A 156 -15.22 11.54 1.50
C GLY A 156 -14.24 11.13 0.41
N PHE A 157 -13.05 10.69 0.82
CA PHE A 157 -11.98 10.28 -0.09
C PHE A 157 -11.18 9.10 0.45
N VAL A 158 -10.28 8.59 -0.39
CA VAL A 158 -9.40 7.48 -0.10
C VAL A 158 -7.97 7.88 -0.41
N ILE A 159 -7.06 7.56 0.50
CA ILE A 159 -5.61 7.64 0.28
C ILE A 159 -5.10 6.22 0.06
N PHE A 160 -4.51 5.97 -1.10
CA PHE A 160 -3.72 4.77 -1.34
C PHE A 160 -2.25 5.11 -1.09
N TYR A 161 -1.62 4.32 -0.22
CA TYR A 161 -0.19 4.34 0.03
C TYR A 161 0.40 3.19 -0.78
N ASP A 162 0.97 3.51 -1.93
CA ASP A 162 1.34 2.49 -2.91
C ASP A 162 2.73 1.92 -2.60
N PHE A 163 3.77 2.77 -2.61
CA PHE A 163 5.15 2.36 -2.37
C PHE A 163 6.07 3.51 -1.96
N LEU A 164 7.29 3.14 -1.56
CA LEU A 164 8.42 4.00 -1.23
C LEU A 164 9.60 3.69 -2.15
N ARG A 165 10.42 4.69 -2.50
CA ARG A 165 11.71 4.53 -3.19
C ARG A 165 12.80 5.35 -2.49
N GLY A 166 14.08 5.05 -2.76
CA GLY A 166 15.20 5.81 -2.20
C GLY A 166 15.46 5.57 -0.72
N LEU A 167 15.03 4.42 -0.20
CA LEU A 167 15.23 4.05 1.19
C LEU A 167 16.70 3.71 1.46
N GLU A 168 17.13 3.93 2.70
CA GLU A 168 18.49 3.57 3.12
C GLU A 168 18.71 2.05 3.03
N ALA A 169 19.87 1.63 2.54
CA ALA A 169 20.20 0.21 2.40
C ALA A 169 20.23 -0.56 3.74
N SER A 170 20.47 0.14 4.86
CA SER A 170 20.52 -0.47 6.19
C SER A 170 19.14 -0.73 6.82
N TRP A 171 18.07 -0.16 6.24
CA TRP A 171 16.71 -0.35 6.71
C TRP A 171 16.17 -1.65 6.15
N VAL A 172 15.82 -2.57 7.04
CA VAL A 172 15.28 -3.89 6.64
C VAL A 172 13.77 -3.83 6.50
N TRP A 173 13.11 -3.14 7.44
CA TRP A 173 11.67 -2.95 7.46
C TRP A 173 11.36 -1.49 7.67
N VAL A 174 10.25 -1.06 7.07
CA VAL A 174 9.70 0.28 7.25
C VAL A 174 8.23 0.20 7.65
N GLN A 175 7.77 1.20 8.39
CA GLN A 175 6.37 1.37 8.73
C GLN A 175 6.01 2.84 8.56
N LEU A 176 4.91 3.07 7.86
CA LEU A 176 4.37 4.42 7.69
C LEU A 176 3.31 4.68 8.76
N MET A 177 3.46 5.81 9.44
CA MET A 177 2.48 6.34 10.39
C MET A 177 1.79 7.52 9.72
N THR A 178 0.46 7.53 9.66
CA THR A 178 -0.31 8.53 8.91
C THR A 178 -1.26 9.26 9.84
N GLY A 179 -1.32 10.58 9.73
CA GLY A 179 -2.20 11.43 10.51
C GLY A 179 -2.80 12.52 9.63
N LEU A 180 -3.90 13.10 10.06
CA LEU A 180 -4.39 14.34 9.48
C LEU A 180 -3.89 15.49 10.34
N ALA A 181 -3.52 16.60 9.71
CA ALA A 181 -3.25 17.85 10.39
C ALA A 181 -4.17 18.94 9.86
N ARG A 182 -4.61 19.82 10.75
CA ARG A 182 -5.41 20.99 10.43
C ARG A 182 -4.80 22.18 11.15
N ASP A 183 -4.57 23.26 10.42
CA ASP A 183 -4.02 24.51 10.95
C ASP A 183 -2.69 24.30 11.71
N GLY A 184 -1.88 23.38 11.22
CA GLY A 184 -0.58 23.04 11.82
C GLY A 184 -0.64 22.15 13.05
N GLN A 185 -1.83 21.71 13.46
CA GLN A 185 -2.00 20.78 14.57
C GLN A 185 -2.44 19.41 14.06
N GLU A 186 -1.83 18.33 14.55
CA GLU A 186 -2.34 16.98 14.29
C GLU A 186 -3.77 16.85 14.85
N SER A 187 -4.66 16.38 13.98
CA SER A 187 -6.09 16.22 14.21
C SER A 187 -6.44 14.74 14.11
N GLY A 188 -7.00 14.20 15.19
CA GLY A 188 -7.27 12.77 15.32
C GLY A 188 -6.03 11.96 15.73
N GLY A 189 -6.18 10.64 15.78
CA GLY A 189 -5.07 9.73 16.10
C GLY A 189 -4.25 9.37 14.84
N THR A 190 -2.97 9.06 15.04
CA THR A 190 -2.10 8.52 13.99
C THR A 190 -2.44 7.06 13.72
N THR A 191 -2.59 6.69 12.45
CA THR A 191 -2.79 5.30 12.01
C THR A 191 -1.46 4.69 11.61
N ALA A 192 -1.13 3.53 12.17
CA ALA A 192 0.02 2.75 11.73
C ALA A 192 -0.38 1.85 10.55
N LEU A 193 0.27 2.00 9.41
CA LEU A 193 0.13 1.05 8.30
C LEU A 193 0.88 -0.26 8.62
N PRO A 194 0.55 -1.38 7.96
CA PRO A 194 1.33 -2.61 8.08
C PRO A 194 2.82 -2.37 7.75
N PRO A 195 3.77 -2.97 8.50
CA PRO A 195 5.18 -2.91 8.15
C PRO A 195 5.45 -3.55 6.78
N ALA A 196 6.33 -2.93 6.00
CA ALA A 196 6.76 -3.39 4.69
C ALA A 196 8.25 -3.70 4.67
N LEU A 197 8.62 -4.78 3.99
CA LEU A 197 10.01 -5.17 3.78
C LEU A 197 10.68 -4.24 2.76
N CYS A 198 11.91 -3.82 3.04
CA CYS A 198 12.75 -3.13 2.07
C CYS A 198 13.28 -4.12 1.03
N LEU A 199 12.99 -3.83 -0.23
CA LEU A 199 13.41 -4.57 -1.40
C LEU A 199 14.51 -3.81 -2.15
N PRO A 200 15.32 -4.48 -2.97
CA PRO A 200 16.26 -3.81 -3.86
C PRO A 200 15.56 -2.79 -4.78
N PRO A 201 16.26 -1.73 -5.24
CA PRO A 201 15.70 -0.75 -6.16
C PRO A 201 15.15 -1.42 -7.43
N PRO A 202 14.01 -0.94 -7.98
CA PRO A 202 13.51 -1.42 -9.25
C PRO A 202 14.46 -1.01 -10.40
N PRO A 203 14.49 -1.76 -11.52
CA PRO A 203 15.28 -1.42 -12.71
C PRO A 203 14.61 -0.29 -13.52
N ALA A 204 14.44 0.87 -12.90
CA ALA A 204 13.79 2.04 -13.46
C ALA A 204 14.53 3.32 -13.04
N PRO A 205 14.47 4.41 -13.85
CA PRO A 205 15.04 5.70 -13.47
C PRO A 205 14.55 6.16 -12.09
N GLY A 206 15.41 6.85 -11.35
CA GLY A 206 15.08 7.42 -10.05
C GLY A 206 16.15 7.14 -8.98
N PRO A 207 15.78 7.26 -7.69
CA PRO A 207 16.69 7.05 -6.57
C PRO A 207 17.28 5.63 -6.60
N THR A 208 18.58 5.52 -6.28
CA THR A 208 19.31 4.24 -6.25
C THR A 208 19.10 3.44 -4.96
N GLY A 209 18.40 4.00 -3.97
CA GLY A 209 18.11 3.33 -2.70
C GLY A 209 17.03 2.26 -2.79
N ASN A 210 16.89 1.47 -1.72
CA ASN A 210 15.88 0.41 -1.62
C ASN A 210 14.46 0.95 -1.82
N CYS A 211 13.52 0.06 -2.14
CA CYS A 211 12.09 0.37 -2.24
C CYS A 211 11.29 -0.45 -1.21
N ALA A 212 10.05 -0.06 -0.96
CA ALA A 212 9.13 -0.88 -0.16
C ALA A 212 7.71 -0.72 -0.71
N ILE A 213 6.98 -1.82 -0.84
CA ILE A 213 5.59 -1.81 -1.30
C ILE A 213 4.69 -1.74 -0.07
N LEU A 214 3.88 -0.69 0.02
CA LEU A 214 2.97 -0.46 1.14
C LEU A 214 1.58 -1.05 0.87
N ALA A 215 1.08 -0.91 -0.37
CA ALA A 215 -0.21 -1.41 -0.85
C ALA A 215 -1.36 -1.26 0.16
N SER A 216 -1.41 -0.10 0.83
CA SER A 216 -2.33 0.14 1.95
C SER A 216 -3.37 1.20 1.57
N LYS A 217 -4.59 1.03 2.07
CA LYS A 217 -5.74 1.90 1.77
C LYS A 217 -6.28 2.53 3.04
N GLN A 218 -6.42 3.85 3.07
CA GLN A 218 -7.02 4.61 4.16
C GLN A 218 -8.26 5.36 3.68
N LEU A 219 -9.42 5.01 4.22
CA LEU A 219 -10.67 5.71 3.98
C LEU A 219 -10.78 6.94 4.90
N VAL A 220 -11.21 8.08 4.35
CA VAL A 220 -11.39 9.33 5.10
C VAL A 220 -12.79 9.90 4.81
N PRO A 221 -13.84 9.37 5.48
CA PRO A 221 -15.20 9.86 5.32
C PRO A 221 -15.43 11.15 6.11
N ARG A 222 -16.37 11.99 5.67
CA ARG A 222 -16.93 13.13 6.43
C ARG A 222 -15.94 14.23 6.83
N LEU A 223 -14.74 14.26 6.25
CA LEU A 223 -13.79 15.34 6.51
C LEU A 223 -14.29 16.63 5.88
N LEU A 224 -14.34 17.73 6.64
CA LEU A 224 -14.73 19.03 6.08
C LEU A 224 -13.58 19.59 5.22
N PRO A 225 -13.85 20.04 3.98
CA PRO A 225 -12.81 20.54 3.09
C PRO A 225 -12.23 21.84 3.64
N SER A 226 -10.91 21.95 3.64
CA SER A 226 -10.19 23.18 4.01
C SER A 226 -8.76 23.14 3.46
N PRO A 227 -8.24 24.26 2.94
CA PRO A 227 -6.87 24.33 2.43
C PRO A 227 -5.80 24.16 3.53
N SER A 228 -6.18 24.31 4.80
CA SER A 228 -5.29 24.07 5.95
C SER A 228 -5.16 22.59 6.32
N VAL A 229 -5.91 21.70 5.66
CA VAL A 229 -5.91 20.28 5.98
C VAL A 229 -4.88 19.55 5.13
N ALA A 230 -3.98 18.84 5.81
CA ALA A 230 -2.95 18.03 5.20
C ALA A 230 -2.96 16.61 5.77
N VAL A 231 -2.50 15.64 4.99
CA VAL A 231 -2.06 14.36 5.51
C VAL A 231 -0.58 14.46 5.85
N VAL A 232 -0.23 14.04 7.06
CA VAL A 232 1.14 13.95 7.56
C VAL A 232 1.52 12.48 7.61
N CYS A 233 2.67 12.14 7.06
CA CYS A 233 3.18 10.78 7.00
C CYS A 233 4.56 10.73 7.64
N GLU A 234 4.71 10.02 8.76
CA GLU A 234 6.01 9.75 9.39
C GLU A 234 6.49 8.34 8.99
N LEU A 235 7.71 8.25 8.47
CA LEU A 235 8.37 7.00 8.15
C LEU A 235 9.19 6.55 9.35
N ARG A 236 8.92 5.34 9.83
CA ARG A 236 9.75 4.64 10.80
C ARG A 236 10.44 3.44 10.17
N ALA A 237 11.63 3.08 10.66
CA ALA A 237 12.39 1.95 10.16
C ALA A 237 13.04 1.13 11.28
N TRP A 238 13.17 -0.17 11.01
CA TRP A 238 14.05 -1.07 11.76
C TRP A 238 15.39 -1.17 11.06
N GLN A 239 16.46 -1.02 11.84
CA GLN A 239 17.83 -1.13 11.37
C GLN A 239 18.44 -2.44 11.89
N GLY A 240 18.97 -3.27 10.98
CA GLY A 240 19.50 -4.59 11.30
C GLY A 240 18.42 -5.64 11.61
N LEU A 241 18.84 -6.86 12.00
CA LEU A 241 17.95 -8.00 12.26
C LEU A 241 17.18 -7.94 13.59
N ALA A 242 17.37 -6.89 14.39
CA ALA A 242 16.81 -6.81 15.74
C ALA A 242 15.40 -6.18 15.75
N TRP A 243 14.39 -6.95 15.32
CA TRP A 243 12.97 -6.61 15.46
C TRP A 243 12.51 -6.38 16.92
N ALA A 244 13.33 -6.79 17.90
CA ALA A 244 13.05 -6.62 19.32
C ALA A 244 12.98 -5.14 19.77
N LYS A 245 13.50 -4.20 18.97
CA LYS A 245 13.41 -2.77 19.27
C LYS A 245 12.27 -2.11 18.51
N ALA A 246 11.66 -1.11 19.14
CA ALA A 246 10.66 -0.28 18.48
C ALA A 246 11.27 0.42 17.25
N PRO A 247 10.49 0.58 16.16
CA PRO A 247 10.95 1.22 14.95
C PRO A 247 11.29 2.69 15.24
N GLN A 248 12.39 3.17 14.67
CA GLN A 248 12.86 4.53 14.89
C GLN A 248 12.30 5.47 13.82
N PRO A 249 11.88 6.70 14.16
CA PRO A 249 11.48 7.68 13.17
C PRO A 249 12.70 8.08 12.34
N LYS A 250 12.52 8.15 11.02
CA LYS A 250 13.61 8.43 10.07
C LYS A 250 13.37 9.66 9.21
N ALA A 251 12.14 9.84 8.74
CA ALA A 251 11.78 10.92 7.85
C ALA A 251 10.27 11.15 7.89
N TRP A 252 9.81 12.24 7.28
CA TRP A 252 8.39 12.54 7.19
C TRP A 252 8.05 13.32 5.93
N ALA A 253 6.77 13.33 5.56
CA ALA A 253 6.25 14.10 4.44
C ALA A 253 4.85 14.63 4.78
N SER A 254 4.43 15.68 4.08
CA SER A 254 3.10 16.26 4.20
C SER A 254 2.52 16.54 2.82
N LEU A 255 1.20 16.36 2.68
CA LEU A 255 0.44 16.65 1.47
C LEU A 255 -0.85 17.37 1.83
N VAL A 256 -1.01 18.60 1.32
CA VAL A 256 -2.27 19.34 1.41
C VAL A 256 -3.34 18.60 0.61
N LEU A 257 -4.53 18.46 1.19
CA LEU A 257 -5.61 17.64 0.62
C LEU A 257 -6.58 18.44 -0.23
N PHE A 258 -6.77 19.73 0.06
CA PHE A 258 -7.73 20.58 -0.63
C PHE A 258 -7.09 21.85 -1.19
N ASP A 259 -7.58 22.31 -2.34
CA ASP A 259 -7.20 23.61 -2.87
C ASP A 259 -7.98 24.77 -2.21
N GLN A 260 -7.66 26.00 -2.60
CA GLN A 260 -8.37 27.21 -2.12
C GLN A 260 -9.86 27.20 -2.49
N ASN A 261 -10.24 26.47 -3.53
CA ASN A 261 -11.62 26.29 -3.97
C ASN A 261 -12.30 25.10 -3.28
N GLN A 262 -11.69 24.55 -2.22
CA GLN A 262 -12.21 23.41 -1.45
C GLN A 262 -12.41 22.13 -2.29
N ARG A 263 -11.73 22.03 -3.43
CA ARG A 263 -11.70 20.80 -4.24
C ARG A 263 -10.65 19.87 -3.69
N LEU A 264 -10.95 18.58 -3.71
CA LEU A 264 -9.98 17.56 -3.35
C LEU A 264 -8.87 17.56 -4.41
N LEU A 265 -7.62 17.61 -3.98
CA LEU A 265 -6.44 17.52 -4.84
C LEU A 265 -6.22 16.06 -5.28
N SER A 266 -7.22 15.44 -5.89
CA SER A 266 -7.11 14.09 -6.41
C SER A 266 -5.99 14.00 -7.44
N GLY A 267 -5.22 12.93 -7.38
CA GLY A 267 -4.00 12.79 -8.19
C GLY A 267 -3.10 11.66 -7.73
N ARG A 268 -2.05 11.43 -8.51
CA ARG A 268 -0.92 10.55 -8.19
C ARG A 268 0.25 11.40 -7.73
N TRP A 269 0.56 11.36 -6.44
CA TRP A 269 1.48 12.29 -5.81
C TRP A 269 2.78 11.59 -5.38
N ARG A 270 3.89 12.27 -5.65
CA ARG A 270 5.23 11.92 -5.21
C ARG A 270 5.68 12.89 -4.13
N LEU A 271 5.93 12.40 -2.92
CA LEU A 271 6.22 13.20 -1.75
C LEU A 271 7.67 12.97 -1.29
N PRO A 272 8.56 13.98 -1.36
CA PRO A 272 9.90 13.88 -0.80
C PRO A 272 9.86 13.68 0.71
N LEU A 273 10.57 12.67 1.22
CA LEU A 273 10.71 12.40 2.65
C LEU A 273 11.81 13.28 3.25
N ARG A 274 11.41 14.17 4.14
CA ARG A 274 12.24 15.21 4.77
C ARG A 274 12.80 14.73 6.10
N ALA A 275 13.95 15.29 6.47
CA ALA A 275 14.59 15.03 7.76
C ALA A 275 13.71 15.50 8.93
N LEU A 276 13.87 14.82 10.07
CA LEU A 276 13.24 15.20 11.34
C LEU A 276 13.90 16.48 11.91
N PRO A 277 13.21 17.22 12.82
CA PRO A 277 11.93 16.92 13.47
C PRO A 277 10.71 17.07 12.55
N LEU A 278 9.65 16.33 12.88
CA LEU A 278 8.35 16.46 12.25
C LEU A 278 7.66 17.73 12.78
N ASP A 279 7.16 18.57 11.88
CA ASP A 279 6.45 19.81 12.22
C ASP A 279 5.29 20.05 11.24
N PRO A 280 4.04 19.72 11.62
CA PRO A 280 2.87 19.88 10.77
C PRO A 280 2.50 21.34 10.48
N SER A 281 3.06 22.30 11.21
CA SER A 281 2.78 23.73 11.04
C SER A 281 3.49 24.35 9.83
N LEU A 282 4.45 23.64 9.25
CA LEU A 282 5.20 24.12 8.10
C LEU A 282 4.34 24.18 6.84
N SER A 283 4.42 25.33 6.14
CA SER A 283 3.86 25.44 4.79
C SER A 283 4.61 24.54 3.81
N PRO A 284 3.99 24.14 2.67
CA PRO A 284 4.66 23.36 1.64
C PRO A 284 5.97 23.98 1.14
N GLY A 285 6.04 25.31 1.06
CA GLY A 285 7.26 26.03 0.67
C GLY A 285 8.38 25.89 1.71
N GLN A 286 8.06 26.02 2.99
CA GLN A 286 9.03 25.84 4.09
C GLN A 286 9.51 24.40 4.20
N LEU A 287 8.59 23.43 4.04
CA LEU A 287 8.91 22.00 4.04
C LEU A 287 9.95 21.65 2.97
N ASN A 288 9.92 22.31 1.81
CA ASN A 288 10.89 22.10 0.75
C ASN A 288 12.30 22.60 1.08
N GLY A 289 12.44 23.49 2.06
CA GLY A 289 13.73 23.91 2.61
C GLY A 289 14.39 22.86 3.49
N ILE A 290 13.66 21.84 3.96
CA ILE A 290 14.22 20.76 4.76
C ILE A 290 14.96 19.77 3.85
N PRO A 291 16.18 19.31 4.21
CA PRO A 291 16.89 18.29 3.45
C PRO A 291 16.08 16.99 3.30
N GLN A 292 16.13 16.40 2.11
CA GLN A 292 15.53 15.09 1.86
C GLN A 292 16.48 13.98 2.36
N VAL A 293 15.92 12.93 2.98
CA VAL A 293 16.70 11.79 3.48
C VAL A 293 16.94 10.79 2.35
N ASN A 294 18.20 10.56 1.95
CA ASN A 294 18.59 9.54 0.96
C ASN A 294 17.86 9.60 -0.40
N GLN A 295 17.31 10.77 -0.76
CA GLN A 295 16.39 10.91 -1.91
C GLN A 295 15.12 10.04 -1.78
N ALA A 296 14.71 9.72 -0.56
CA ALA A 296 13.55 8.89 -0.29
C ALA A 296 12.26 9.62 -0.67
N GLU A 297 11.36 8.92 -1.34
CA GLU A 297 10.09 9.45 -1.83
C GLU A 297 8.94 8.48 -1.51
N LEU A 298 7.81 9.03 -1.07
CA LEU A 298 6.56 8.33 -0.84
C LEU A 298 5.61 8.56 -2.02
N PHE A 299 5.03 7.49 -2.54
CA PHE A 299 4.12 7.51 -3.68
C PHE A 299 2.70 7.19 -3.21
N VAL A 300 1.78 8.13 -3.44
CA VAL A 300 0.40 8.03 -2.97
C VAL A 300 -0.59 8.37 -4.07
N ARG A 301 -1.78 7.78 -4.02
CA ARG A 301 -2.92 8.22 -4.82
C ARG A 301 -3.99 8.79 -3.91
N LEU A 302 -4.36 10.05 -4.17
CA LEU A 302 -5.49 10.70 -3.52
C LEU A 302 -6.69 10.60 -4.44
N VAL A 303 -7.74 9.92 -3.99
CA VAL A 303 -8.86 9.53 -4.85
C VAL A 303 -10.18 9.89 -4.18
N ASN A 304 -11.11 10.46 -4.94
CA ASN A 304 -12.46 10.68 -4.44
C ASN A 304 -13.14 9.34 -4.14
N ALA A 305 -13.94 9.23 -3.08
CA ALA A 305 -14.53 7.96 -2.68
C ALA A 305 -15.36 7.28 -3.78
N ARG A 306 -15.96 8.06 -4.68
CA ARG A 306 -16.71 7.53 -5.85
C ARG A 306 -15.84 6.75 -6.84
N ASP A 307 -14.55 7.05 -6.90
CA ASP A 307 -13.59 6.48 -7.86
C ASP A 307 -12.72 5.39 -7.18
N ALA A 308 -12.94 5.12 -5.89
CA ALA A 308 -12.10 4.27 -5.07
C ALA A 308 -12.08 2.80 -5.51
N ASP A 309 -13.19 2.27 -6.00
CA ASP A 309 -13.28 0.86 -6.44
C ASP A 309 -12.49 0.63 -7.72
N VAL A 310 -12.59 1.55 -8.68
CA VAL A 310 -11.79 1.53 -9.91
C VAL A 310 -10.31 1.61 -9.57
N GLN A 311 -9.93 2.53 -8.68
CA GLN A 311 -8.53 2.74 -8.32
C GLN A 311 -7.96 1.61 -7.44
N THR A 312 -8.80 0.84 -6.75
CA THR A 312 -8.36 -0.34 -5.99
C THR A 312 -7.81 -1.44 -6.91
N LEU A 313 -8.23 -1.48 -8.18
CA LEU A 313 -7.77 -2.46 -9.17
C LEU A 313 -6.48 -2.05 -9.90
N ALA A 314 -6.00 -0.82 -9.70
CA ALA A 314 -4.80 -0.35 -10.37
C ALA A 314 -3.55 -1.10 -9.88
N GLU A 315 -2.66 -1.43 -10.81
CA GLU A 315 -1.41 -2.13 -10.49
C GLU A 315 -0.45 -1.22 -9.70
N ILE A 316 0.10 -1.77 -8.62
CA ILE A 316 1.12 -1.10 -7.80
C ILE A 316 2.50 -1.59 -8.24
N ASN A 317 3.23 -0.76 -8.97
CA ASN A 317 4.56 -1.08 -9.46
C ASN A 317 5.56 0.06 -9.22
N PRO A 318 6.58 -0.10 -8.35
CA PRO A 318 7.61 0.91 -8.11
C PRO A 318 8.42 1.34 -9.34
N ALA A 319 8.46 0.51 -10.39
CA ALA A 319 9.06 0.88 -11.66
C ALA A 319 8.28 1.99 -12.38
N ASN A 320 6.99 2.15 -12.08
CA ASN A 320 6.10 3.12 -12.72
C ASN A 320 6.04 4.48 -11.99
N ALA A 321 7.12 4.85 -11.28
CA ALA A 321 7.19 6.08 -10.49
C ALA A 321 6.98 7.37 -11.32
N GLN A 322 7.23 7.34 -12.63
CA GLN A 322 7.00 8.45 -13.56
C GLN A 322 5.53 8.87 -13.69
N GLU A 323 4.59 8.00 -13.33
CA GLU A 323 3.16 8.31 -13.34
C GLU A 323 2.73 9.20 -12.16
N TYR A 324 3.64 9.47 -11.22
CA TYR A 324 3.41 10.28 -10.03
C TYR A 324 4.13 11.61 -10.15
N GLN A 325 3.43 12.68 -9.79
CA GLN A 325 3.91 14.05 -9.92
C GLN A 325 4.11 14.69 -8.55
N TYR A 326 4.99 15.69 -8.48
CA TYR A 326 5.12 16.48 -7.25
C TYR A 326 3.84 17.32 -7.03
N PRO A 327 3.39 17.48 -5.78
CA PRO A 327 2.28 18.37 -5.46
C PRO A 327 2.53 19.79 -5.98
N PRO A 328 1.50 20.49 -6.47
CA PRO A 328 1.66 21.86 -6.91
C PRO A 328 2.10 22.73 -5.73
N LEU A 329 3.17 23.49 -5.93
CA LEU A 329 3.50 24.62 -5.08
C LEU A 329 2.41 25.66 -5.33
N VAL A 330 1.43 25.78 -4.43
CA VAL A 330 0.41 26.82 -4.55
C VAL A 330 1.11 28.16 -4.81
N PRO A 331 0.78 28.89 -5.89
CA PRO A 331 1.18 30.29 -5.97
C PRO A 331 0.32 31.04 -4.95
N ASN A 332 0.96 31.76 -4.04
CA ASN A 332 0.30 32.83 -3.32
C ASN A 332 -0.32 33.77 -4.36
N SER A 333 -1.61 34.06 -4.27
CA SER A 333 -2.31 34.91 -5.23
C SER A 333 -1.72 36.33 -5.28
N SER A 334 -1.77 36.93 -6.47
CA SER A 334 -1.45 38.32 -6.85
C SER A 334 0.01 38.63 -7.21
N SER A 335 0.36 38.43 -8.48
CA SER A 335 0.92 39.56 -9.22
C SER A 335 -0.20 40.05 -10.13
N PRO A 336 -0.54 41.35 -10.15
CA PRO A 336 -1.25 41.86 -11.31
C PRO A 336 -0.34 41.55 -12.50
N GLU A 337 -0.92 40.95 -13.53
CA GLU A 337 -0.32 40.96 -14.85
C GLU A 337 0.05 42.41 -15.14
N ALA A 338 1.35 42.68 -15.16
CA ALA A 338 1.87 43.97 -15.57
C ALA A 338 1.50 44.11 -17.04
N SER A 339 0.34 44.74 -17.26
CA SER A 339 -0.05 45.28 -18.54
C SER A 339 1.17 46.01 -19.09
N PRO A 340 1.63 45.74 -20.33
CA PRO A 340 2.78 46.41 -20.89
C PRO A 340 2.39 47.86 -21.13
N LEU A 341 2.60 48.71 -20.13
CA LEU A 341 2.54 50.16 -20.28
C LEU A 341 3.66 50.53 -21.24
N ALA A 342 3.26 50.86 -22.47
CA ALA A 342 4.11 51.51 -23.43
C ALA A 342 4.82 52.71 -22.77
N PRO A 343 6.12 52.93 -23.01
CA PRO A 343 6.79 54.09 -22.48
C PRO A 343 6.20 55.34 -23.14
N LYS A 344 5.57 56.20 -22.33
CA LYS A 344 5.24 57.56 -22.76
C LYS A 344 6.55 58.29 -23.08
N PRO A 345 6.68 58.93 -24.25
CA PRO A 345 7.86 59.71 -24.57
C PRO A 345 7.95 60.89 -23.60
N ALA A 346 9.15 61.07 -23.04
CA ALA A 346 9.48 62.18 -22.16
C ALA A 346 9.16 63.51 -22.88
N PHE A 347 8.38 64.35 -22.19
CA PHE A 347 8.15 65.73 -22.56
C PHE A 347 9.50 66.45 -22.43
N VAL A 348 10.08 66.84 -23.57
CA VAL A 348 11.29 67.65 -23.63
C VAL A 348 10.86 69.10 -23.50
N ASP A 349 11.22 69.77 -22.40
CA ASP A 349 11.12 71.22 -22.30
C ASP A 349 12.18 71.87 -23.21
N PRO A 350 11.81 72.89 -24.02
CA PRO A 350 12.77 73.58 -24.88
C PRO A 350 13.67 74.52 -24.06
N PRO A 351 14.94 74.74 -24.48
CA PRO A 351 15.84 75.66 -23.78
C PRO A 351 15.40 77.13 -23.94
N PRO A 352 15.71 77.99 -22.96
CA PRO A 352 15.32 79.40 -22.98
C PRO A 352 16.07 80.19 -24.07
N PRO A 353 15.48 81.29 -24.57
CA PRO A 353 16.04 82.09 -25.66
C PRO A 353 17.28 82.87 -25.19
N GLU A 354 18.32 82.87 -26.03
CA GLU A 354 19.45 83.79 -25.91
C GLU A 354 19.12 85.12 -26.60
N ASP A 355 19.57 86.22 -25.99
CA ASP A 355 19.33 87.61 -26.39
C ASP A 355 19.75 87.94 -27.83
N ALA A 356 18.86 88.61 -28.56
CA ALA A 356 19.13 89.71 -29.51
C ALA A 356 17.85 90.47 -29.88
#